data_AF-A0A7V4LRF2-F1
#
_entry.id   AF-A0A7V4LRF2-F1
#
_cell.length_a   1.000
_cell.length_b   1.000
_cell.length_c   1.000
_cell.angle_alpha   90.00
_cell.angle_beta   90.00
_cell.angle_gamma   90.00
#
_symmetry.space_group_name_H-M   'P 1'
#
loop_
_entity.id
_entity.type
_entity.pdbx_description
1 polymer ?
#
loop_
_entity_poly.entity_id
_entity_poly.type
_entity_poly.pdbx_seq_one_letter_code
_entity_poly.pdbx_strand_id
1 'polypeptide(L)'
;MARKAADTREETKRGAHPARLVLRYLLAGAAALACAVAGMAGFFRAEEFLVRDRRFVLPEPPAYGEECPNVHLDGIQHASRRQIAAVFSPDYGRSVYLIPLAERQRQLLGVDWVKEATIRRTWPNRIDVQIAERQPVAFIHYPSVRGGSEDRVALIDAEGKVLPLPKAKFQLPLLTGILPEQPEERRRAAVRQVLWMLEEIGSPLAGEIAEIDAADLNNLKVSLVMEGRSFVLLLGDRNFRRRLEGFRRHFPEIRQQLEGAPALDLRIDGVELSEALILGIGGGLGAGLQMITGRDGITRCVQIGWQALWYDNVTWYQCVLTRLGVAFTLFEGGKLIAAQGLSGALKSGRPVIAWVDRAHLPYWYEAEALDGCLRHVIGVVSTNQAQVVVDDLGRAPFQISAEHFILAHERIL
;
A
#
# COMPACT_ATOMS: atom_id res chain seq x y z
N MET A 1 -25.90 76.17 87.09
CA MET A 1 -26.95 76.88 86.32
C MET A 1 -26.46 77.06 84.90
N ALA A 2 -27.40 77.06 83.94
CA ALA A 2 -27.24 77.26 82.48
C ALA A 2 -26.92 76.02 81.62
N ARG A 3 -28.00 75.50 81.02
CA ARG A 3 -28.07 74.68 79.80
C ARG A 3 -27.36 75.37 78.63
N LYS A 4 -26.67 74.61 77.77
CA LYS A 4 -26.36 75.04 76.40
C LYS A 4 -26.68 73.90 75.45
N ALA A 5 -27.81 74.05 74.74
CA ALA A 5 -28.16 73.24 73.59
C ALA A 5 -27.15 73.53 72.46
N ALA A 6 -26.55 72.47 71.91
CA ALA A 6 -25.77 72.54 70.69
C ALA A 6 -26.71 72.19 69.53
N ASP A 7 -26.90 73.21 68.69
CA ASP A 7 -27.82 73.29 67.57
C ASP A 7 -27.42 72.32 66.44
N THR A 8 -28.42 71.61 65.95
CA THR A 8 -28.33 70.69 64.81
C THR A 8 -28.70 71.51 63.57
N ARG A 9 -27.73 71.82 62.70
CA ARG A 9 -28.00 72.52 61.44
C ARG A 9 -27.72 71.58 60.26
N GLU A 10 -28.80 71.01 59.72
CA GLU A 10 -28.84 70.33 58.43
C GLU A 10 -28.46 71.32 57.32
N GLU A 11 -27.37 71.05 56.60
CA GLU A 11 -27.12 71.63 55.28
C GLU A 11 -27.86 70.81 54.22
N THR A 12 -29.04 71.29 53.82
CA THR A 12 -29.77 70.80 52.66
C THR A 12 -29.02 71.23 51.39
N LYS A 13 -28.22 70.32 50.81
CA LYS A 13 -27.67 70.48 49.44
C LYS A 13 -28.80 70.42 48.41
N ARG A 14 -29.26 71.58 47.98
CA ARG A 14 -30.23 71.78 46.89
C ARG A 14 -29.60 71.32 45.56
N GLY A 15 -30.06 70.17 45.04
CA GLY A 15 -29.62 69.62 43.77
C GLY A 15 -30.06 70.46 42.57
N ALA A 16 -29.10 70.89 41.75
CA ALA A 16 -29.32 71.37 40.40
C ALA A 16 -28.39 70.63 39.44
N HIS A 17 -28.97 70.08 38.36
CA HIS A 17 -28.35 69.53 37.14
C HIS A 17 -28.44 68.01 36.81
N PRO A 18 -29.54 67.27 37.07
CA PRO A 18 -29.79 66.02 36.33
C PRO A 18 -30.22 66.30 34.87
N ALA A 19 -30.96 67.39 34.61
CA ALA A 19 -31.55 67.66 33.31
C ALA A 19 -30.51 67.98 32.19
N ARG A 20 -29.42 68.68 32.52
CA ARG A 20 -28.37 69.04 31.53
C ARG A 20 -27.51 67.83 31.13
N LEU A 21 -27.26 66.90 32.05
CA LEU A 21 -26.57 65.64 31.77
C LEU A 21 -27.44 64.70 30.94
N VAL A 22 -28.72 64.54 31.31
CA VAL A 22 -29.69 63.76 30.53
C VAL A 22 -29.86 64.32 29.11
N LEU A 23 -29.94 65.64 28.95
CA LEU A 23 -30.02 66.28 27.62
C LEU A 23 -28.76 66.04 26.77
N ARG A 24 -27.56 66.02 27.37
CA ARG A 24 -26.32 65.71 26.66
C ARG A 24 -26.26 64.25 26.19
N TYR A 25 -26.70 63.31 27.01
CA TYR A 25 -26.78 61.89 26.61
C TYR A 25 -27.87 61.65 25.54
N LEU A 26 -29.00 62.35 25.61
CA LEU A 26 -30.03 62.29 24.57
C LEU A 26 -29.54 62.88 23.23
N LEU A 27 -28.83 64.02 23.25
CA LEU A 27 -28.23 64.60 22.06
C LEU A 27 -27.11 63.73 21.48
N ALA A 28 -26.26 63.14 22.33
CA ALA A 28 -25.23 62.19 21.90
C ALA A 28 -25.84 60.91 21.30
N GLY A 29 -26.91 60.39 21.90
CA GLY A 29 -27.67 59.26 21.38
C GLY A 29 -28.35 59.57 20.03
N ALA A 30 -28.94 60.75 19.90
CA ALA A 30 -29.53 61.21 18.64
C ALA A 30 -28.47 61.41 17.54
N ALA A 31 -27.29 61.93 17.89
CA ALA A 31 -26.17 62.05 16.95
C ALA A 31 -25.62 60.69 16.54
N ALA A 32 -25.47 59.74 17.47
CA ALA A 32 -25.06 58.37 17.16
C ALA A 32 -26.07 57.65 16.26
N LEU A 33 -27.37 57.83 16.53
CA LEU A 33 -28.44 57.30 15.68
C LEU A 33 -28.43 57.94 14.28
N ALA A 34 -28.25 59.25 14.18
CA ALA A 34 -28.14 59.94 12.90
C ALA A 34 -26.93 59.46 12.10
N CYS A 35 -25.78 59.24 12.74
CA CYS A 35 -24.60 58.64 12.12
C CYS A 35 -24.86 57.19 11.65
N ALA A 36 -25.54 56.38 12.46
CA ALA A 36 -25.91 55.01 12.08
C ALA A 36 -26.87 55.00 10.88
N VAL A 37 -27.89 55.87 10.88
CA VAL A 37 -28.84 56.02 9.77
C VAL A 37 -28.16 56.55 8.51
N ALA A 38 -27.26 57.54 8.63
CA ALA A 38 -26.49 58.05 7.51
C ALA A 38 -25.53 56.99 6.94
N GLY A 39 -24.88 56.22 7.81
CA GLY A 39 -24.03 55.09 7.41
C GLY A 39 -24.83 54.01 6.69
N MET A 40 -26.02 53.68 7.19
CA MET A 40 -26.93 52.71 6.57
C MET A 40 -27.47 53.22 5.23
N ALA A 41 -27.89 54.48 5.13
CA ALA A 41 -28.33 55.09 3.88
C ALA A 41 -27.20 55.17 2.85
N GLY A 42 -25.97 55.48 3.29
CA GLY A 42 -24.77 55.45 2.46
C GLY A 42 -24.45 54.05 1.93
N PHE A 43 -24.58 53.03 2.79
CA PHE A 43 -24.42 51.62 2.42
C PHE A 43 -25.45 51.20 1.35
N PHE A 44 -26.73 51.47 1.57
CA PHE A 44 -27.79 51.14 0.59
C PHE A 44 -27.61 51.87 -0.74
N ARG A 45 -27.19 53.14 -0.73
CA ARG A 45 -26.87 53.89 -1.96
C ARG A 45 -25.67 53.32 -2.71
N ALA A 46 -24.63 52.90 -2.00
CA ALA A 46 -23.46 52.27 -2.61
C ALA A 46 -23.80 50.90 -3.19
N GLU A 47 -24.63 50.10 -2.50
CA GLU A 47 -25.13 48.82 -3.00
C GLU A 47 -26.00 49.00 -4.24
N GLU A 48 -26.97 49.93 -4.21
CA GLU A 48 -27.83 50.25 -5.35
C GLU A 48 -27.00 50.72 -6.56
N PHE A 49 -25.92 51.48 -6.33
CA PHE A 49 -24.97 51.88 -7.36
C PHE A 49 -24.23 50.68 -7.98
N LEU A 50 -23.71 49.76 -7.17
CA LEU A 50 -23.05 48.54 -7.66
C LEU A 50 -24.02 47.62 -8.43
N VAL A 51 -25.29 47.61 -8.03
CA VAL A 51 -26.31 46.75 -8.63
C VAL A 51 -26.86 47.33 -9.94
N ARG A 52 -27.13 48.64 -10.01
CA ARG A 52 -27.84 49.25 -11.14
C ARG A 52 -26.95 49.91 -12.17
N ASP A 53 -25.72 50.31 -11.83
CA ASP A 53 -24.86 51.00 -12.78
C ASP A 53 -24.36 50.03 -13.86
N ARG A 54 -24.53 50.44 -15.13
CA ARG A 54 -24.15 49.68 -16.32
C ARG A 54 -22.67 49.32 -16.38
N ARG A 55 -21.81 50.07 -15.69
CA ARG A 55 -20.37 49.80 -15.62
C ARG A 55 -20.02 48.50 -14.91
N PHE A 56 -20.90 48.00 -14.05
CA PHE A 56 -20.70 46.74 -13.32
C PHE A 56 -21.37 45.53 -13.99
N VAL A 57 -22.10 45.76 -15.08
CA VAL A 57 -22.79 44.69 -15.82
C VAL A 57 -21.78 43.86 -16.58
N LEU A 58 -21.85 42.54 -16.41
CA LEU A 58 -21.10 41.58 -17.22
C LEU A 58 -21.70 41.59 -18.64
N PRO A 59 -20.95 42.02 -19.67
CA PRO A 59 -21.48 42.10 -21.02
C PRO A 59 -21.79 40.70 -21.58
N GLU A 60 -22.73 40.65 -22.50
CA GLU A 60 -23.00 39.45 -23.29
C GLU A 60 -21.86 39.18 -24.28
N PRO A 61 -21.65 37.92 -24.70
CA PRO A 61 -20.75 37.61 -25.79
C PRO A 61 -21.15 38.35 -27.09
N PRO A 62 -20.17 38.79 -27.90
CA PRO A 62 -20.44 39.55 -29.12
C PRO A 62 -21.23 38.76 -30.19
N ALA A 63 -21.14 37.43 -30.20
CA ALA A 63 -21.98 36.56 -31.02
C ALA A 63 -22.32 35.24 -30.30
N TYR A 64 -23.36 34.56 -30.78
CA TYR A 64 -23.80 33.28 -30.23
C TYR A 64 -22.71 32.21 -30.40
N GLY A 65 -22.21 31.67 -29.29
CA GLY A 65 -21.15 30.67 -29.26
C GLY A 65 -19.73 31.22 -29.15
N GLU A 66 -19.56 32.55 -29.10
CA GLU A 66 -18.29 33.19 -28.78
C GLU A 66 -18.10 33.35 -27.27
N GLU A 67 -16.85 33.49 -26.85
CA GLU A 67 -16.50 33.72 -25.45
C GLU A 67 -16.74 35.20 -25.10
N CYS A 68 -17.23 35.46 -23.88
CA CYS A 68 -17.32 36.83 -23.40
C CYS A 68 -15.91 37.35 -23.07
N PRO A 69 -15.44 38.48 -23.65
CA PRO A 69 -14.09 39.00 -23.39
C PRO A 69 -13.86 39.44 -21.93
N ASN A 70 -14.95 39.57 -21.17
CA ASN A 70 -14.94 39.91 -19.75
C ASN A 70 -14.93 38.69 -18.84
N VAL A 71 -15.00 37.48 -19.39
CA VAL A 71 -14.79 36.23 -18.65
C VAL A 71 -13.47 35.64 -19.12
N HIS A 72 -12.42 35.82 -18.32
CA HIS A 72 -11.11 35.25 -18.62
C HIS A 72 -11.02 33.82 -18.10
N LEU A 73 -10.69 32.90 -18.99
CA LEU A 73 -10.55 31.48 -18.71
C LEU A 73 -9.10 31.03 -18.87
N ASP A 74 -8.46 30.72 -17.75
CA ASP A 74 -7.07 30.26 -17.68
C ASP A 74 -6.97 28.80 -17.19
N GLY A 75 -5.92 28.10 -17.64
CA GLY A 75 -5.59 26.74 -17.18
C GLY A 75 -6.28 25.60 -17.93
N ILE A 76 -7.03 25.90 -18.99
CA ILE A 76 -7.72 24.91 -19.83
C ILE A 76 -6.78 24.37 -20.91
N GLN A 77 -6.58 23.05 -20.95
CA GLN A 77 -5.80 22.31 -21.94
C GLN A 77 -6.66 21.28 -22.69
N HIS A 78 -7.41 20.45 -21.98
CA HIS A 78 -8.23 19.37 -22.53
C HIS A 78 -9.74 19.56 -22.34
N ALA A 79 -10.16 20.35 -21.35
CA ALA A 79 -11.57 20.61 -21.11
C ALA A 79 -12.19 21.48 -22.23
N SER A 80 -13.50 21.32 -22.46
CA SER A 80 -14.21 22.14 -23.44
C SER A 80 -14.39 23.56 -22.92
N ARG A 81 -13.64 24.53 -23.48
CA ARG A 81 -13.78 25.96 -23.19
C ARG A 81 -15.23 26.44 -23.32
N ARG A 82 -15.94 25.98 -24.35
CA ARG A 82 -17.35 26.31 -24.59
C ARG A 82 -18.27 25.81 -23.47
N GLN A 83 -18.04 24.60 -22.97
CA GLN A 83 -18.86 24.03 -21.87
C GLN A 83 -18.64 24.81 -20.57
N ILE A 84 -17.40 25.24 -20.32
CA ILE A 84 -17.03 26.07 -19.17
C ILE A 84 -17.64 27.47 -19.29
N ALA A 85 -17.56 28.11 -20.46
CA ALA A 85 -18.17 29.41 -20.71
C ALA A 85 -19.72 29.37 -20.58
N ALA A 86 -20.34 28.27 -20.99
CA ALA A 86 -21.79 28.07 -20.88
C ALA A 86 -22.31 28.13 -19.44
N VAL A 87 -21.47 27.81 -18.44
CA VAL A 87 -21.83 27.92 -17.01
C VAL A 87 -22.16 29.36 -16.62
N PHE A 88 -21.53 30.36 -17.25
CA PHE A 88 -21.76 31.79 -16.98
C PHE A 88 -22.87 32.41 -17.83
N SER A 89 -23.48 31.63 -18.74
CA SER A 89 -24.56 32.13 -19.62
C SER A 89 -25.73 32.80 -18.90
N PRO A 90 -26.21 32.31 -17.74
CA PRO A 90 -27.33 32.94 -17.05
C PRO A 90 -26.95 34.24 -16.30
N ASP A 91 -25.65 34.57 -16.22
CA ASP A 91 -25.15 35.76 -15.53
C ASP A 91 -24.89 36.95 -16.47
N TYR A 92 -24.91 36.72 -17.78
CA TYR A 92 -24.75 37.81 -18.74
C TYR A 92 -25.90 38.83 -18.61
N GLY A 93 -25.56 40.11 -18.75
CA GLY A 93 -26.51 41.21 -18.56
C GLY A 93 -26.81 41.56 -17.09
N ARG A 94 -26.21 40.84 -16.12
CA ARG A 94 -26.35 41.14 -14.69
C ARG A 94 -25.10 41.83 -14.13
N SER A 95 -25.26 42.56 -13.02
CA SER A 95 -24.11 43.13 -12.30
C SER A 95 -23.22 42.02 -11.74
N VAL A 96 -21.90 42.14 -11.91
CA VAL A 96 -20.89 41.22 -11.38
C VAL A 96 -21.00 41.05 -9.87
N TYR A 97 -21.53 42.06 -9.16
CA TYR A 97 -21.82 42.00 -7.73
C TYR A 97 -22.80 40.86 -7.37
N LEU A 98 -23.84 40.67 -8.20
CA LEU A 98 -24.95 39.74 -7.93
C LEU A 98 -24.67 38.29 -8.35
N ILE A 99 -23.57 38.04 -9.05
CA ILE A 99 -23.26 36.71 -9.59
C ILE A 99 -22.92 35.75 -8.46
N PRO A 100 -23.60 34.60 -8.30
CA PRO A 100 -23.34 33.67 -7.21
C PRO A 100 -22.08 32.83 -7.49
N LEU A 101 -20.89 33.36 -7.19
CA LEU A 101 -19.61 32.69 -7.50
C LEU A 101 -19.51 31.27 -6.94
N ALA A 102 -19.99 31.04 -5.72
CA ALA A 102 -19.94 29.71 -5.10
C ALA A 102 -20.79 28.68 -5.86
N GLU A 103 -21.93 29.11 -6.42
CA GLU A 103 -22.76 28.24 -7.24
C GLU A 103 -22.10 27.96 -8.59
N ARG A 104 -21.54 28.99 -9.24
CA ARG A 104 -20.77 28.82 -10.48
C ARG A 104 -19.56 27.92 -10.29
N GLN A 105 -18.86 28.06 -9.17
CA GLN A 105 -17.74 27.19 -8.81
C GLN A 105 -18.19 25.73 -8.70
N ARG A 106 -19.32 25.45 -8.04
CA ARG A 106 -19.88 24.09 -7.97
C ARG A 106 -20.28 23.55 -9.35
N GLN A 107 -20.87 24.39 -10.20
CA GLN A 107 -21.23 24.00 -11.57
C GLN A 107 -19.98 23.69 -12.42
N LEU A 108 -18.89 24.46 -12.26
CA LEU A 108 -17.60 24.18 -12.89
C LEU A 108 -16.99 22.85 -12.42
N LEU A 109 -17.06 22.55 -11.11
CA LEU A 109 -16.62 21.25 -10.57
C LEU A 109 -17.44 20.06 -11.09
N GLY A 110 -18.63 20.31 -11.65
CA GLY A 110 -19.45 19.30 -12.31
C GLY A 110 -19.00 18.97 -13.75
N VAL A 111 -18.07 19.73 -14.32
CA VAL A 111 -17.48 19.42 -15.63
C VAL A 111 -16.41 18.34 -15.43
N ASP A 112 -16.51 17.23 -16.16
CA ASP A 112 -15.69 16.02 -15.92
C ASP A 112 -14.19 16.30 -15.79
N TRP A 113 -13.63 17.13 -16.67
CA TRP A 113 -12.19 17.44 -16.71
C TRP A 113 -11.70 18.40 -15.61
N VAL A 114 -12.59 19.05 -14.87
CA VAL A 114 -12.23 20.07 -13.86
C VAL A 114 -11.97 19.39 -12.52
N LYS A 115 -10.76 19.58 -11.99
CA LYS A 115 -10.41 19.15 -10.63
C LYS A 115 -10.73 20.24 -9.63
N GLU A 116 -10.23 21.45 -9.90
CA GLU A 116 -10.41 22.63 -9.07
C GLU A 116 -10.74 23.83 -9.95
N ALA A 117 -11.60 24.72 -9.44
CA ALA A 117 -11.95 25.97 -10.10
C ALA A 117 -11.90 27.10 -9.07
N THR A 118 -11.15 28.16 -9.39
CA THR A 118 -11.10 29.40 -8.60
C THR A 118 -11.72 30.52 -9.41
N ILE A 119 -12.77 31.15 -8.88
CA ILE A 119 -13.47 32.26 -9.53
C ILE A 119 -13.22 33.53 -8.72
N ARG A 120 -12.77 34.59 -9.39
CA ARG A 120 -12.56 35.91 -8.79
C ARG A 120 -13.33 36.98 -9.56
N ARG A 121 -13.90 37.93 -8.83
CA ARG A 121 -14.49 39.13 -9.41
C ARG A 121 -13.40 40.18 -9.56
N THR A 122 -13.28 40.72 -10.77
CA THR A 122 -12.37 41.80 -11.10
C THR A 122 -13.20 43.00 -11.52
N TRP A 123 -13.23 44.01 -10.66
CA TRP A 123 -14.01 45.21 -10.89
C TRP A 123 -13.45 46.01 -12.08
N PRO A 124 -14.31 46.70 -12.86
CA PRO A 124 -15.74 46.89 -12.61
C PRO A 124 -16.64 45.77 -13.16
N ASN A 125 -16.30 45.08 -14.25
CA ASN A 125 -17.21 44.16 -14.95
C ASN A 125 -16.53 42.89 -15.50
N ARG A 126 -15.54 42.35 -14.80
CA ARG A 126 -14.77 41.18 -15.24
C ARG A 126 -14.84 40.03 -14.23
N ILE A 127 -14.76 38.81 -14.73
CA ILE A 127 -14.59 37.59 -13.94
C ILE A 127 -13.34 36.88 -14.45
N ASP A 128 -12.44 36.55 -13.53
CA ASP A 128 -11.27 35.73 -13.83
C ASP A 128 -11.50 34.33 -13.24
N VAL A 129 -11.39 33.31 -14.09
CA VAL A 129 -11.60 31.90 -13.75
C VAL A 129 -10.31 31.15 -13.99
N GLN A 130 -9.72 30.62 -12.92
CA GLN A 130 -8.57 29.73 -13.00
C GLN A 130 -9.03 28.28 -12.80
N ILE A 131 -8.67 27.42 -13.74
CA ILE A 131 -9.08 26.02 -13.77
C ILE A 131 -7.85 25.14 -13.67
N ALA A 132 -7.88 24.19 -12.74
CA ALA A 132 -6.92 23.09 -12.69
C ALA A 132 -7.60 21.82 -13.23
N GLU A 133 -7.05 21.28 -14.31
CA GLU A 133 -7.56 20.07 -14.94
C GLU A 133 -7.13 18.80 -14.21
N ARG A 134 -7.99 17.77 -14.28
CA ARG A 134 -7.69 16.43 -13.77
C ARG A 134 -6.58 15.78 -14.59
N GLN A 135 -5.73 15.04 -13.90
CA GLN A 135 -4.65 14.27 -14.51
C GLN A 135 -5.09 12.81 -14.64
N PRO A 136 -5.28 12.29 -15.86
CA PRO A 136 -5.61 10.89 -16.06
C PRO A 136 -4.43 10.00 -15.69
N VAL A 137 -4.70 8.90 -15.01
CA VAL A 137 -3.67 7.92 -14.60
C VAL A 137 -3.76 6.62 -15.37
N ALA A 138 -4.94 6.30 -15.93
CA ALA A 138 -5.14 5.08 -16.68
C ALA A 138 -6.29 5.20 -17.68
N PHE A 139 -6.29 4.32 -18.68
CA PHE A 139 -7.47 4.03 -19.49
C PHE A 139 -8.33 3.01 -18.76
N ILE A 140 -9.65 3.13 -18.88
CA ILE A 140 -10.60 2.12 -18.45
C ILE A 140 -11.36 1.59 -19.65
N HIS A 141 -11.62 0.30 -19.62
CA HIS A 141 -12.44 -0.37 -20.60
C HIS A 141 -13.66 -1.02 -19.93
N TYR A 142 -14.86 -0.71 -20.43
CA TYR A 142 -16.10 -1.22 -19.87
C TYR A 142 -17.13 -1.57 -20.96
N PRO A 143 -17.94 -2.63 -20.75
CA PRO A 143 -18.96 -3.06 -21.69
C PRO A 143 -20.09 -2.03 -21.78
N SER A 144 -20.59 -1.79 -22.99
CA SER A 144 -21.75 -0.92 -23.20
C SER A 144 -23.03 -1.60 -22.72
N VAL A 145 -23.69 -1.01 -21.72
CA VAL A 145 -24.94 -1.53 -21.13
C VAL A 145 -26.16 -1.35 -22.06
N ARG A 146 -26.04 -0.57 -23.14
CA ARG A 146 -27.14 -0.26 -24.07
C ARG A 146 -26.92 -0.87 -25.45
N GLY A 147 -27.02 -2.20 -25.58
CA GLY A 147 -27.32 -2.91 -26.84
C GLY A 147 -26.43 -2.64 -28.07
N GLY A 148 -25.36 -1.86 -27.92
CA GLY A 148 -24.38 -1.54 -28.95
C GLY A 148 -23.12 -2.33 -28.66
N SER A 149 -22.68 -3.12 -29.62
CA SER A 149 -21.52 -4.00 -29.62
C SER A 149 -20.19 -3.24 -29.69
N GLU A 150 -20.07 -2.09 -29.02
CA GLU A 150 -18.85 -1.32 -28.95
C GLU A 150 -18.48 -1.05 -27.49
N ASP A 151 -17.53 -1.86 -27.05
CA ASP A 151 -16.54 -1.60 -26.03
C ASP A 151 -16.16 -0.11 -25.91
N ARG A 152 -16.46 0.50 -24.76
CA ARG A 152 -16.20 1.94 -24.54
C ARG A 152 -14.92 2.12 -23.75
N VAL A 153 -14.06 3.01 -24.27
CA VAL A 153 -12.83 3.43 -23.61
C VAL A 153 -13.05 4.81 -22.99
N ALA A 154 -12.61 4.98 -21.75
CA ALA A 154 -12.55 6.29 -21.09
C ALA A 154 -11.25 6.41 -20.31
N LEU A 155 -10.97 7.60 -19.79
CA LEU A 155 -9.85 7.82 -18.88
C LEU A 155 -10.37 7.81 -17.44
N ILE A 156 -9.49 7.49 -16.50
CA ILE A 156 -9.77 7.60 -15.07
C ILE A 156 -8.64 8.35 -14.38
N ASP A 157 -8.98 9.19 -13.40
CA ASP A 157 -8.01 9.86 -12.54
C ASP A 157 -7.74 9.07 -11.24
N ALA A 158 -6.77 9.55 -10.45
CA ALA A 158 -6.41 8.95 -9.16
C ALA A 158 -7.54 9.02 -8.10
N GLU A 159 -8.55 9.87 -8.30
CA GLU A 159 -9.70 10.04 -7.41
C GLU A 159 -10.87 9.11 -7.78
N GLY A 160 -10.77 8.39 -8.91
CA GLY A 160 -11.80 7.50 -9.42
C GLY A 160 -12.86 8.19 -10.29
N LYS A 161 -12.61 9.42 -10.77
CA LYS A 161 -13.49 10.11 -11.73
C LYS A 161 -13.17 9.65 -13.14
N VAL A 162 -14.24 9.35 -13.89
CA VAL A 162 -14.15 8.95 -15.29
C VAL A 162 -14.20 10.20 -16.16
N LEU A 163 -13.22 10.31 -17.07
CA LEU A 163 -13.05 11.43 -17.97
C LEU A 163 -13.29 10.99 -19.42
N PRO A 164 -13.99 11.80 -20.23
CA PRO A 164 -14.13 11.51 -21.65
C PRO A 164 -12.79 11.63 -22.38
N LEU A 165 -12.57 10.77 -23.38
CA LEU A 165 -11.35 10.80 -24.19
C LEU A 165 -11.20 12.15 -24.92
N PRO A 166 -10.07 12.87 -24.75
CA PRO A 166 -9.78 14.04 -25.54
C PRO A 166 -9.09 13.61 -26.85
N LYS A 167 -8.84 14.57 -27.75
CA LYS A 167 -8.11 14.30 -29.00
C LYS A 167 -6.61 14.04 -28.80
N ALA A 168 -6.09 14.22 -27.59
CA ALA A 168 -4.68 14.04 -27.25
C ALA A 168 -4.31 12.55 -27.11
N LYS A 169 -3.04 12.21 -27.35
CA LYS A 169 -2.50 10.87 -27.15
C LYS A 169 -1.87 10.76 -25.76
N PHE A 170 -2.20 9.71 -25.03
CA PHE A 170 -1.59 9.39 -23.72
C PHE A 170 -0.93 8.02 -23.75
N GLN A 171 0.14 7.86 -22.98
CA GLN A 171 0.81 6.58 -22.71
C GLN A 171 0.50 6.19 -21.26
N LEU A 172 -0.64 5.55 -21.05
CA LEU A 172 -1.14 5.17 -19.73
C LEU A 172 -1.53 3.68 -19.74
N PRO A 173 -1.46 2.98 -18.59
CA PRO A 173 -1.89 1.59 -18.49
C PRO A 173 -3.40 1.45 -18.74
N LEU A 174 -3.81 0.26 -19.21
CA LEU A 174 -5.20 -0.10 -19.42
C LEU A 174 -5.74 -0.90 -18.22
N LEU A 175 -6.85 -0.45 -17.65
CA LEU A 175 -7.55 -1.12 -16.55
C LEU A 175 -8.88 -1.71 -17.02
N THR A 176 -9.16 -2.91 -16.54
CA THR A 176 -10.45 -3.60 -16.70
C THR A 176 -11.11 -3.87 -15.36
N GLY A 177 -12.41 -4.17 -15.38
CA GLY A 177 -13.20 -4.44 -14.16
C GLY A 177 -13.70 -3.20 -13.40
N ILE A 178 -13.34 -2.00 -13.85
CA ILE A 178 -13.81 -0.72 -13.29
C ILE A 178 -14.96 -0.20 -14.16
N LEU A 179 -16.17 -0.15 -13.58
CA LEU A 179 -17.37 0.30 -14.29
C LEU A 179 -17.77 1.72 -13.88
N PRO A 180 -18.22 2.59 -14.81
CA PRO A 180 -18.62 3.97 -14.48
C PRO A 180 -19.76 4.08 -13.46
N GLU A 181 -20.62 3.06 -13.38
CA GLU A 181 -21.78 2.98 -12.50
C GLU A 181 -21.41 2.62 -11.04
N GLN A 182 -20.19 2.13 -10.81
CA GLN A 182 -19.72 1.81 -9.47
C GLN A 182 -19.58 3.07 -8.60
N PRO A 183 -19.73 2.95 -7.27
CA PRO A 183 -19.45 4.03 -6.35
C PRO A 183 -18.05 4.60 -6.55
N GLU A 184 -17.91 5.93 -6.45
CA GLU A 184 -16.62 6.61 -6.63
C GLU A 184 -15.54 6.07 -5.68
N GLU A 185 -15.90 5.76 -4.44
CA GLU A 185 -14.99 5.19 -3.44
C GLU A 185 -14.40 3.84 -3.89
N ARG A 186 -15.23 2.97 -4.49
CA ARG A 186 -14.79 1.65 -4.99
C ARG A 186 -13.82 1.79 -6.16
N ARG A 187 -14.11 2.73 -7.07
CA ARG A 187 -13.22 3.04 -8.21
C ARG A 187 -11.90 3.64 -7.74
N ARG A 188 -11.96 4.58 -6.80
CA ARG A 188 -10.77 5.18 -6.18
C ARG A 188 -9.89 4.14 -5.50
N ALA A 189 -10.49 3.21 -4.76
CA ALA A 189 -9.76 2.12 -4.12
C ALA A 189 -9.04 1.22 -5.15
N ALA A 190 -9.72 0.85 -6.24
CA ALA A 190 -9.10 0.07 -7.33
C ALA A 190 -7.91 0.80 -7.96
N VAL A 191 -8.10 2.06 -8.36
CA VAL A 191 -7.05 2.85 -9.00
C VAL A 191 -5.84 3.03 -8.06
N ARG A 192 -6.08 3.34 -6.78
CA ARG A 192 -4.98 3.45 -5.80
C ARG A 192 -4.22 2.15 -5.63
N GLN A 193 -4.91 1.02 -5.59
CA GLN A 193 -4.26 -0.28 -5.47
C GLN A 193 -3.40 -0.59 -6.69
N VAL A 194 -3.89 -0.28 -7.89
CA VAL A 194 -3.12 -0.45 -9.13
C VAL A 194 -1.88 0.46 -9.15
N LEU A 195 -2.02 1.73 -8.77
CA LEU A 195 -0.88 2.65 -8.68
C LEU A 195 0.17 2.15 -7.69
N TRP A 196 -0.28 1.65 -6.54
CA TRP A 196 0.61 1.06 -5.54
C TRP A 196 1.31 -0.19 -6.06
N MET A 197 0.60 -1.07 -6.76
CA MET A 197 1.19 -2.24 -7.43
C MET A 197 2.25 -1.82 -8.46
N LEU A 198 1.96 -0.84 -9.31
CA LEU A 198 2.90 -0.35 -10.32
C LEU A 198 4.16 0.28 -9.69
N GLU A 199 3.99 0.98 -8.57
CA GLU A 199 5.10 1.54 -7.78
C GLU A 199 5.93 0.44 -7.10
N GLU A 200 5.28 -0.57 -6.49
CA GLU A 200 5.95 -1.71 -5.87
C GLU A 200 6.73 -2.52 -6.89
N ILE A 201 6.17 -2.76 -8.08
CA ILE A 201 6.87 -3.48 -9.16
C ILE A 201 8.04 -2.63 -9.66
N GLY A 202 7.80 -1.38 -10.02
CA GLY A 202 8.81 -0.45 -10.53
C GLY A 202 9.24 -0.72 -11.98
N SER A 203 10.04 0.19 -12.53
CA SER A 203 10.63 0.06 -13.87
C SER A 203 11.82 -0.93 -13.84
N PRO A 204 12.02 -1.80 -14.85
CA PRO A 204 11.31 -1.88 -16.14
C PRO A 204 10.06 -2.79 -16.15
N LEU A 205 9.87 -3.59 -15.10
CA LEU A 205 8.81 -4.62 -15.03
C LEU A 205 7.40 -4.06 -15.23
N ALA A 206 7.12 -2.86 -14.68
CA ALA A 206 5.82 -2.22 -14.81
C ALA A 206 5.47 -1.86 -16.27
N GLY A 207 6.48 -1.61 -17.13
CA GLY A 207 6.26 -1.25 -18.54
C GLY A 207 5.90 -2.43 -19.44
N GLU A 208 6.09 -3.66 -18.97
CA GLU A 208 5.70 -4.88 -19.70
C GLU A 208 4.21 -5.23 -19.51
N ILE A 209 3.53 -4.55 -18.57
CA ILE A 209 2.12 -4.78 -18.23
C ILE A 209 1.22 -4.11 -19.26
N ALA A 210 0.50 -4.93 -20.04
CA ALA A 210 -0.41 -4.44 -21.07
C ALA A 210 -1.79 -4.07 -20.50
N GLU A 211 -2.32 -4.91 -19.62
CA GLU A 211 -3.66 -4.77 -19.05
C GLU A 211 -3.68 -5.21 -17.58
N ILE A 212 -4.48 -4.53 -16.76
CA ILE A 212 -4.64 -4.80 -15.33
C ILE A 212 -6.13 -4.91 -15.01
N ASP A 213 -6.57 -6.11 -14.62
CA ASP A 213 -7.93 -6.36 -14.12
C ASP A 213 -7.99 -6.01 -12.63
N ALA A 214 -8.79 -5.00 -12.29
CA ALA A 214 -9.02 -4.51 -10.93
C ALA A 214 -10.47 -4.75 -10.45
N ALA A 215 -11.19 -5.71 -11.04
CA ALA A 215 -12.55 -6.09 -10.64
C ALA A 215 -12.63 -6.52 -9.17
N ASP A 216 -11.59 -7.17 -8.64
CA ASP A 216 -11.48 -7.62 -7.25
C ASP A 216 -10.33 -6.91 -6.54
N LEU A 217 -10.62 -6.26 -5.40
CA LEU A 217 -9.60 -5.60 -4.57
C LEU A 217 -8.68 -6.59 -3.86
N ASN A 218 -9.08 -7.85 -3.72
CA ASN A 218 -8.24 -8.86 -3.08
C ASN A 218 -7.39 -9.63 -4.09
N ASN A 219 -7.59 -9.38 -5.39
CA ASN A 219 -6.91 -10.10 -6.44
C ASN A 219 -6.80 -9.28 -7.72
N LEU A 220 -5.68 -8.56 -7.83
CA LEU A 220 -5.28 -7.96 -9.09
C LEU A 220 -4.78 -9.04 -10.05
N LYS A 221 -5.23 -8.96 -11.30
CA LYS A 221 -4.69 -9.78 -12.38
C LYS A 221 -4.01 -8.90 -13.39
N VAL A 222 -2.87 -9.35 -13.90
CA VAL A 222 -2.13 -8.63 -14.94
C VAL A 222 -1.99 -9.49 -16.17
N SER A 223 -2.14 -8.87 -17.32
CA SER A 223 -1.89 -9.50 -18.62
C SER A 223 -0.50 -9.08 -19.11
N LEU A 224 0.36 -10.07 -19.33
CA LEU A 224 1.70 -9.89 -19.87
C LEU A 224 1.81 -10.59 -21.21
N VAL A 225 2.52 -9.97 -22.15
CA VAL A 225 2.90 -10.61 -23.41
C VAL A 225 4.37 -10.98 -23.34
N MET A 226 4.66 -12.27 -23.33
CA MET A 226 6.02 -12.80 -23.36
C MET A 226 6.18 -13.76 -24.53
N GLU A 227 7.23 -13.58 -25.33
CA GLU A 227 7.53 -14.42 -26.52
C GLU A 227 6.33 -14.57 -27.48
N GLY A 228 5.47 -13.55 -27.58
CA GLY A 228 4.27 -13.55 -28.43
C GLY A 228 3.06 -14.29 -27.86
N ARG A 229 3.10 -14.75 -26.60
CA ARG A 229 1.97 -15.35 -25.89
C ARG A 229 1.48 -14.43 -24.77
N SER A 230 0.16 -14.31 -24.63
CA SER A 230 -0.47 -13.57 -23.55
C SER A 230 -0.73 -14.49 -22.36
N PHE A 231 -0.34 -14.05 -21.17
CA PHE A 231 -0.59 -14.75 -19.90
C PHE A 231 -1.35 -13.86 -18.94
N VAL A 232 -2.40 -14.39 -18.32
CA VAL A 232 -3.10 -13.73 -17.23
C VAL A 232 -2.51 -14.23 -15.91
N LEU A 233 -1.80 -13.37 -15.19
CA LEU A 233 -1.21 -13.68 -13.91
C LEU A 233 -2.11 -13.19 -12.78
N LEU A 234 -2.55 -14.08 -11.90
CA LEU A 234 -3.25 -13.68 -10.68
C LEU A 234 -2.19 -13.32 -9.64
N LEU A 235 -2.08 -12.03 -9.33
CA LEU A 235 -1.06 -11.51 -8.42
C LEU A 235 -1.56 -11.34 -6.99
N GLY A 236 -2.86 -11.38 -6.72
CA GLY A 236 -3.41 -11.18 -5.37
C GLY A 236 -3.44 -9.70 -4.94
N ASP A 237 -3.23 -9.46 -3.64
CA ASP A 237 -3.34 -8.13 -3.00
C ASP A 237 -1.99 -7.59 -2.46
N ARG A 238 -0.90 -8.37 -2.56
CA ARG A 238 0.40 -8.08 -1.93
C ARG A 238 1.57 -8.79 -2.63
N ASN A 239 2.80 -8.41 -2.27
CA ASN A 239 4.05 -9.03 -2.71
C ASN A 239 4.20 -9.06 -4.25
N PHE A 240 3.70 -8.02 -4.93
CA PHE A 240 3.57 -7.99 -6.39
C PHE A 240 4.92 -8.17 -7.08
N ARG A 241 5.96 -7.47 -6.59
CA ARG A 241 7.31 -7.56 -7.17
C ARG A 241 7.87 -8.97 -7.04
N ARG A 242 7.85 -9.54 -5.83
CA ARG A 242 8.39 -10.87 -5.55
C ARG A 242 7.73 -11.95 -6.41
N ARG A 243 6.40 -11.91 -6.55
CA ARG A 243 5.63 -12.87 -7.35
C ARG A 243 5.99 -12.78 -8.83
N LEU A 244 6.08 -11.55 -9.36
CA LEU A 244 6.43 -11.32 -10.76
C LEU A 244 7.88 -11.69 -11.09
N GLU A 245 8.83 -11.36 -10.21
CA GLU A 245 10.23 -11.79 -10.34
C GLU A 245 10.38 -13.31 -10.25
N GLY A 246 9.64 -13.94 -9.32
CA GLY A 246 9.58 -15.38 -9.18
C GLY A 246 9.07 -16.06 -10.45
N PHE A 247 8.00 -15.53 -11.04
CA PHE A 247 7.48 -16.00 -12.33
C PHE A 247 8.52 -15.88 -13.45
N ARG A 248 9.19 -14.73 -13.60
CA ARG A 248 10.23 -14.55 -14.62
C ARG A 248 11.39 -15.52 -14.46
N ARG A 249 11.85 -15.77 -13.23
CA ARG A 249 12.96 -16.67 -12.95
C ARG A 249 12.66 -18.11 -13.39
N HIS A 250 11.43 -18.57 -13.18
CA HIS A 250 11.01 -19.94 -13.47
C HIS A 250 10.21 -20.07 -14.78
N PHE A 251 10.09 -19.00 -15.56
CA PHE A 251 9.35 -19.00 -16.83
C PHE A 251 9.76 -20.14 -17.78
N PRO A 252 11.07 -20.47 -17.96
CA PRO A 252 11.47 -21.57 -18.84
C PRO A 252 10.93 -22.94 -18.41
N GLU A 253 10.82 -23.17 -17.10
CA GLU A 253 10.34 -24.42 -16.49
C GLU A 253 8.81 -24.50 -16.55
N ILE A 254 8.14 -23.40 -16.19
CA ILE A 254 6.68 -23.23 -16.30
C ILE A 254 6.23 -23.50 -17.75
N ARG A 255 6.98 -22.99 -18.73
CA ARG A 255 6.70 -23.20 -20.16
C ARG A 255 6.74 -24.67 -20.57
N GLN A 256 7.67 -25.45 -20.03
CA GLN A 256 7.81 -26.88 -20.36
C GLN A 256 6.70 -27.73 -19.71
N GLN A 257 6.23 -27.34 -18.52
CA GLN A 257 5.24 -28.12 -17.76
C GLN A 257 3.79 -27.73 -18.04
N LEU A 258 3.54 -26.48 -18.41
CA LEU A 258 2.20 -25.93 -18.65
C LEU A 258 2.04 -25.55 -20.12
N GLU A 259 2.02 -26.56 -21.00
CA GLU A 259 1.65 -26.36 -22.39
C GLU A 259 0.17 -25.93 -22.49
N GLY A 260 -0.05 -24.61 -22.59
CA GLY A 260 -1.36 -24.05 -22.96
C GLY A 260 -2.19 -23.43 -21.85
N ALA A 261 -1.67 -23.27 -20.61
CA ALA A 261 -2.41 -22.57 -19.56
C ALA A 261 -2.48 -21.05 -19.84
N PRO A 262 -3.68 -20.46 -20.06
CA PRO A 262 -3.82 -19.03 -20.35
C PRO A 262 -3.74 -18.16 -19.10
N ALA A 263 -3.93 -18.76 -17.91
CA ALA A 263 -3.90 -18.08 -16.63
C ALA A 263 -3.03 -18.86 -15.63
N LEU A 264 -2.23 -18.14 -14.85
CA LEU A 264 -1.36 -18.70 -13.82
C LEU A 264 -1.62 -18.01 -12.48
N ASP A 265 -1.82 -18.80 -11.44
CA ASP A 265 -2.02 -18.30 -10.09
C ASP A 265 -0.69 -18.14 -9.37
N LEU A 266 -0.27 -16.89 -9.18
CA LEU A 266 0.98 -16.55 -8.47
C LEU A 266 0.75 -16.21 -7.00
N ARG A 267 -0.49 -16.33 -6.49
CA ARG A 267 -0.82 -16.01 -5.10
C ARG A 267 -0.27 -17.03 -4.10
N ILE A 268 0.21 -18.17 -4.60
CA ILE A 268 0.84 -19.22 -3.80
C ILE A 268 2.27 -18.76 -3.48
N ASP A 269 2.41 -17.99 -2.40
CA ASP A 269 3.72 -17.77 -1.79
C ASP A 269 4.17 -19.13 -1.22
N GLY A 270 5.30 -19.68 -1.69
CA GLY A 270 5.83 -20.93 -1.15
C GLY A 270 5.85 -20.89 0.38
N VAL A 271 5.28 -21.90 1.02
CA VAL A 271 5.15 -21.96 2.48
C VAL A 271 6.51 -22.28 3.09
N GLU A 272 6.97 -21.46 4.04
CA GLU A 272 8.15 -21.78 4.84
C GLU A 272 7.90 -23.10 5.58
N LEU A 273 8.82 -24.07 5.43
CA LEU A 273 8.67 -25.37 6.06
C LEU A 273 8.92 -25.24 7.56
N SER A 274 7.86 -25.20 8.36
CA SER A 274 7.98 -25.26 9.82
C SER A 274 8.45 -26.65 10.29
N GLU A 275 9.08 -26.72 11.46
CA GLU A 275 9.49 -28.01 12.07
C GLU A 275 8.30 -28.98 12.19
N ALA A 276 7.12 -28.48 12.54
CA ALA A 276 5.91 -29.29 12.62
C ALA A 276 5.51 -29.88 11.26
N LEU A 277 5.68 -29.12 10.17
CA LEU A 277 5.41 -29.60 8.82
C LEU A 277 6.45 -30.64 8.38
N ILE A 278 7.73 -30.41 8.66
CA ILE A 278 8.81 -31.37 8.40
C ILE A 278 8.55 -32.68 9.17
N LEU A 279 8.17 -32.60 10.45
CA LEU A 279 7.78 -33.75 11.27
C LEU A 279 6.63 -34.53 10.62
N GLY A 280 5.57 -33.83 10.19
CA GLY A 280 4.43 -34.43 9.50
C GLY A 280 4.83 -35.12 8.19
N ILE A 281 5.63 -34.45 7.36
CA ILE A 281 6.17 -34.99 6.11
C ILE A 281 7.05 -36.21 6.37
N GLY A 282 7.81 -36.23 7.46
CA GLY A 282 8.62 -37.38 7.89
C GLY A 282 7.84 -38.57 8.43
N GLY A 283 6.51 -38.48 8.54
CA GLY A 283 5.64 -39.54 9.05
C GLY A 283 4.94 -39.23 10.37
N GLY A 284 5.16 -38.04 10.93
CA GLY A 284 4.47 -37.53 12.12
C GLY A 284 5.02 -38.05 13.43
N LEU A 285 4.17 -37.98 14.47
CA LEU A 285 4.49 -38.43 15.81
C LEU A 285 4.70 -39.95 15.83
N GLY A 286 5.76 -40.37 16.49
CA GLY A 286 6.02 -41.77 16.85
C GLY A 286 6.36 -41.86 18.32
N ALA A 287 6.44 -43.06 18.85
CA ALA A 287 6.95 -43.28 20.19
C ALA A 287 7.71 -44.59 20.23
N GLY A 288 8.88 -44.58 20.87
CA GLY A 288 9.57 -45.82 21.19
C GLY A 288 10.72 -45.61 22.15
N LEU A 289 11.19 -46.74 22.66
CA LEU A 289 12.19 -46.80 23.71
C LEU A 289 13.16 -47.94 23.42
N GLN A 290 14.45 -47.67 23.59
CA GLN A 290 15.52 -48.65 23.51
C GLN A 290 16.41 -48.53 24.74
N MET A 291 16.76 -49.67 25.33
CA MET A 291 17.78 -49.76 26.35
C MET A 291 19.11 -50.12 25.68
N ILE A 292 20.07 -49.23 25.79
CA ILE A 292 21.41 -49.37 25.23
C ILE A 292 22.35 -49.76 26.36
N THR A 293 23.18 -50.76 26.10
CA THR A 293 24.17 -51.25 27.04
C THR A 293 25.55 -50.82 26.55
N GLY A 294 26.29 -50.12 27.40
CA GLY A 294 27.65 -49.71 27.12
C GLY A 294 28.58 -50.91 26.96
N ARG A 295 29.74 -50.66 26.36
CA ARG A 295 30.74 -51.71 26.07
C ARG A 295 31.37 -52.31 27.33
N ASP A 296 31.25 -51.64 28.46
CA ASP A 296 31.63 -52.16 29.78
C ASP A 296 30.64 -53.22 30.32
N GLY A 297 29.50 -53.42 29.66
CA GLY A 297 28.42 -54.33 30.07
C GLY A 297 27.58 -53.84 31.26
N ILE A 298 27.98 -52.72 31.88
CA ILE A 298 27.43 -52.19 33.13
C ILE A 298 26.62 -50.94 32.83
N THR A 299 27.18 -50.00 32.07
CA THR A 299 26.54 -48.73 31.75
C THR A 299 25.26 -48.98 30.95
N ARG A 300 24.16 -48.34 31.37
CA ARG A 300 22.87 -48.42 30.69
C ARG A 300 22.37 -47.03 30.34
N CYS A 301 21.96 -46.84 29.09
CA CYS A 301 21.31 -45.63 28.60
C CYS A 301 19.92 -46.00 28.10
N VAL A 302 18.92 -45.18 28.40
CA VAL A 302 17.58 -45.32 27.84
C VAL A 302 17.41 -44.23 26.79
N GLN A 303 17.27 -44.64 25.53
CA GLN A 303 16.94 -43.74 24.43
C GLN A 303 15.44 -43.77 24.19
N ILE A 304 14.82 -42.59 24.17
CA ILE A 304 13.39 -42.40 23.91
C ILE A 304 13.25 -41.52 22.68
N GLY A 305 12.43 -41.97 21.72
CA GLY A 305 12.16 -41.25 20.48
C GLY A 305 10.68 -40.87 20.35
N TRP A 306 10.41 -39.70 19.75
CA TRP A 306 9.06 -39.11 19.64
C TRP A 306 8.60 -38.87 18.19
N GLN A 307 9.32 -39.42 17.21
CA GLN A 307 9.00 -39.28 15.78
C GLN A 307 8.86 -40.64 15.10
N ALA A 308 8.19 -40.67 13.94
CA ALA A 308 8.21 -41.84 13.06
C ALA A 308 9.66 -42.23 12.74
N LEU A 309 9.95 -43.54 12.68
CA LEU A 309 11.31 -44.05 12.42
C LEU A 309 12.39 -43.51 13.38
N TRP A 310 12.04 -43.21 14.63
CA TRP A 310 12.95 -42.62 15.62
C TRP A 310 14.28 -43.37 15.84
N TYR A 311 14.32 -44.69 15.60
CA TYR A 311 15.53 -45.51 15.73
C TYR A 311 16.36 -45.57 14.43
N ASP A 312 15.79 -45.14 13.29
CA ASP A 312 16.42 -45.16 11.97
C ASP A 312 16.31 -43.77 11.31
N ASN A 313 17.14 -42.87 11.81
CA ASN A 313 17.18 -41.48 11.33
C ASN A 313 17.56 -41.39 9.84
N VAL A 314 18.37 -42.32 9.31
CA VAL A 314 18.76 -42.31 7.88
C VAL A 314 17.53 -42.45 7.01
N THR A 315 16.74 -43.50 7.27
CA THR A 315 15.50 -43.76 6.52
C THR A 315 14.49 -42.62 6.71
N TRP A 316 14.42 -42.02 7.91
CA TRP A 316 13.58 -40.85 8.15
C TRP A 316 13.95 -39.67 7.25
N TYR A 317 15.22 -39.27 7.19
CA TYR A 317 15.68 -38.16 6.32
C TYR A 317 15.45 -38.48 4.83
N GLN A 318 15.70 -39.71 4.40
CA GLN A 318 15.41 -40.15 3.03
C GLN A 318 13.93 -39.99 2.68
N CYS A 319 13.03 -40.39 3.60
CA CYS A 319 11.59 -40.23 3.42
C CYS A 319 11.20 -38.76 3.30
N VAL A 320 11.71 -37.91 4.18
CA VAL A 320 11.45 -36.46 4.16
C VAL A 320 11.90 -35.85 2.83
N LEU A 321 13.16 -36.07 2.44
CA LEU A 321 13.74 -35.48 1.23
C LEU A 321 13.04 -35.98 -0.04
N THR A 322 12.72 -37.27 -0.10
CA THR A 322 11.97 -37.85 -1.23
C THR A 322 10.57 -37.24 -1.34
N ARG A 323 9.84 -37.10 -0.22
CA ARG A 323 8.49 -36.51 -0.21
C ARG A 323 8.50 -35.01 -0.54
N LEU A 324 9.59 -34.32 -0.20
CA LEU A 324 9.81 -32.92 -0.58
C LEU A 324 10.32 -32.75 -2.02
N GLY A 325 10.65 -33.83 -2.73
CA GLY A 325 11.24 -33.77 -4.07
C GLY A 325 12.66 -33.18 -4.08
N VAL A 326 13.37 -33.19 -2.95
CA VAL A 326 14.75 -32.69 -2.83
C VAL A 326 15.71 -33.78 -3.24
N ALA A 327 16.54 -33.52 -4.25
CA ALA A 327 17.61 -34.42 -4.64
C ALA A 327 18.67 -34.52 -3.53
N PHE A 328 19.03 -35.73 -3.14
CA PHE A 328 20.05 -35.99 -2.12
C PHE A 328 21.01 -37.09 -2.55
N THR A 329 22.17 -37.15 -1.90
CA THR A 329 23.14 -38.23 -2.09
C THR A 329 23.46 -38.79 -0.72
N LEU A 330 23.23 -40.09 -0.55
CA LEU A 330 23.72 -40.82 0.62
C LEU A 330 25.18 -41.19 0.39
N PHE A 331 26.02 -40.94 1.38
CA PHE A 331 27.43 -41.28 1.31
C PHE A 331 27.84 -42.05 2.56
N GLU A 332 28.19 -43.31 2.36
CA GLU A 332 28.72 -44.20 3.39
C GLU A 332 30.12 -44.62 2.96
N GLY A 333 31.10 -44.47 3.85
CA GLY A 333 32.49 -44.79 3.54
C GLY A 333 33.38 -44.70 4.77
N GLY A 334 34.56 -45.33 4.69
CA GLY A 334 35.54 -45.25 5.75
C GLY A 334 36.06 -43.82 5.98
N LYS A 335 36.69 -43.59 7.14
CA LYS A 335 37.20 -42.30 7.65
C LYS A 335 37.69 -41.31 6.58
N LEU A 336 38.64 -41.72 5.75
CA LEU A 336 39.30 -40.84 4.77
C LEU A 336 38.32 -40.38 3.68
N ILE A 337 37.49 -41.31 3.21
CA ILE A 337 36.53 -41.13 2.13
C ILE A 337 35.38 -40.23 2.60
N ALA A 338 34.90 -40.45 3.83
CA ALA A 338 33.85 -39.65 4.45
C ALA A 338 34.29 -38.19 4.70
N ALA A 339 35.51 -37.98 5.22
CA ALA A 339 36.07 -36.64 5.41
C ALA A 339 36.26 -35.89 4.07
N GLN A 340 36.73 -36.58 3.02
CA GLN A 340 36.85 -35.99 1.68
C GLN A 340 35.49 -35.65 1.08
N GLY A 341 34.50 -36.53 1.24
CA GLY A 341 33.12 -36.30 0.80
C GLY A 341 32.49 -35.08 1.46
N LEU A 342 32.62 -34.97 2.79
CA LEU A 342 32.16 -33.82 3.56
C LEU A 342 32.80 -32.51 3.06
N SER A 343 34.14 -32.48 2.97
CA SER A 343 34.85 -31.30 2.51
C SER A 343 34.49 -30.90 1.08
N GLY A 344 34.33 -31.89 0.18
CA GLY A 344 33.92 -31.66 -1.21
C GLY A 344 32.50 -31.10 -1.34
N ALA A 345 31.55 -31.64 -0.56
CA ALA A 345 30.17 -31.17 -0.55
C ALA A 345 30.08 -29.72 -0.05
N LEU A 346 30.74 -29.41 1.08
CA LEU A 346 30.75 -28.06 1.65
C LEU A 346 31.44 -27.05 0.72
N LYS A 347 32.56 -27.41 0.08
CA LYS A 347 33.22 -26.56 -0.94
C LYS A 347 32.34 -26.27 -2.15
N SER A 348 31.43 -27.18 -2.47
CA SER A 348 30.45 -27.02 -3.56
C SER A 348 29.20 -26.25 -3.12
N GLY A 349 29.18 -25.71 -1.89
CA GLY A 349 28.04 -24.98 -1.32
C GLY A 349 26.85 -25.87 -0.98
N ARG A 350 27.03 -27.20 -0.90
CA ARG A 350 25.95 -28.12 -0.54
C ARG A 350 25.87 -28.27 0.98
N PRO A 351 24.69 -28.14 1.60
CA PRO A 351 24.51 -28.42 3.02
C PRO A 351 24.76 -29.91 3.28
N VAL A 352 25.35 -30.23 4.43
CA VAL A 352 25.66 -31.61 4.80
C VAL A 352 25.02 -31.94 6.14
N ILE A 353 24.38 -33.11 6.18
CA ILE A 353 23.90 -33.73 7.41
C ILE A 353 24.83 -34.91 7.69
N ALA A 354 25.44 -34.93 8.87
CA ALA A 354 26.40 -35.94 9.27
C ALA A 354 25.82 -36.84 10.37
N TRP A 355 25.99 -38.14 10.20
CA TRP A 355 25.88 -39.08 11.31
C TRP A 355 27.18 -39.02 12.10
N VAL A 356 27.05 -38.84 13.41
CA VAL A 356 28.15 -38.80 14.38
C VAL A 356 27.83 -39.67 15.59
N ASP A 357 28.85 -40.27 16.20
CA ASP A 357 28.71 -40.91 17.51
C ASP A 357 28.61 -39.82 18.58
N ARG A 358 27.48 -39.82 19.31
CA ARG A 358 27.18 -38.82 20.34
C ARG A 358 28.21 -38.81 21.45
N ALA A 359 28.83 -39.96 21.74
CA ALA A 359 29.83 -40.09 22.80
C ALA A 359 31.05 -39.18 22.60
N HIS A 360 31.40 -38.85 21.36
CA HIS A 360 32.58 -38.04 21.01
C HIS A 360 32.23 -36.57 20.73
N LEU A 361 30.96 -36.18 20.88
CA LEU A 361 30.56 -34.79 20.79
C LEU A 361 30.89 -34.06 22.10
N PRO A 362 31.72 -33.00 22.08
CA PRO A 362 32.33 -32.43 23.29
C PRO A 362 31.34 -31.70 24.21
N TYR A 363 30.08 -31.55 23.79
CA TYR A 363 29.04 -30.79 24.47
C TYR A 363 27.90 -31.68 25.03
N TRP A 364 27.90 -32.98 24.72
CA TRP A 364 26.93 -33.93 25.29
C TRP A 364 27.43 -34.56 26.59
N TYR A 365 28.75 -34.57 26.84
CA TYR A 365 29.39 -35.09 28.06
C TYR A 365 28.97 -36.54 28.39
N GLU A 366 28.81 -37.37 27.37
CA GLU A 366 28.40 -38.76 27.51
C GLU A 366 29.50 -39.63 28.14
N ALA A 367 29.08 -40.75 28.74
CA ALA A 367 30.02 -41.71 29.29
C ALA A 367 30.84 -42.40 28.19
N GLU A 368 32.15 -42.55 28.40
CA GLU A 368 33.06 -43.24 27.46
C GLU A 368 32.62 -44.69 27.18
N ALA A 369 31.93 -45.33 28.12
CA ALA A 369 31.35 -46.65 27.95
C ALA A 369 30.31 -46.74 26.82
N LEU A 370 29.76 -45.60 26.36
CA LEU A 370 28.77 -45.51 25.28
C LEU A 370 29.38 -45.21 23.90
N ASP A 371 30.72 -45.19 23.76
CA ASP A 371 31.38 -45.00 22.46
C ASP A 371 31.01 -46.12 21.48
N GLY A 372 30.51 -45.71 20.32
CA GLY A 372 29.95 -46.55 19.26
C GLY A 372 28.51 -47.01 19.52
N CYS A 373 27.88 -46.60 20.64
CA CYS A 373 26.55 -47.08 21.02
C CYS A 373 25.41 -46.12 20.64
N LEU A 374 25.70 -44.83 20.46
CA LEU A 374 24.69 -43.78 20.27
C LEU A 374 24.92 -42.99 18.98
N ARG A 375 24.19 -43.35 17.92
CA ARG A 375 24.20 -42.56 16.68
C ARG A 375 23.37 -41.29 16.86
N HIS A 376 23.93 -40.16 16.43
CA HIS A 376 23.29 -38.85 16.43
C HIS A 376 23.44 -38.18 15.06
N VAL A 377 22.55 -37.23 14.76
CA VAL A 377 22.53 -36.54 13.46
C VAL A 377 22.68 -35.04 13.70
N ILE A 378 23.64 -34.43 13.02
CA ILE A 378 23.91 -32.99 13.13
C ILE A 378 24.07 -32.37 11.74
N GLY A 379 23.69 -31.10 11.62
CA GLY A 379 23.99 -30.29 10.45
C GLY A 379 25.45 -29.83 10.48
N VAL A 380 26.13 -29.85 9.34
CA VAL A 380 27.47 -29.29 9.18
C VAL A 380 27.39 -28.10 8.25
N VAL A 381 27.70 -26.91 8.79
CA VAL A 381 27.58 -25.64 8.08
C VAL A 381 28.87 -25.31 7.34
N SER A 382 30.02 -25.50 7.99
CA SER A 382 31.33 -25.25 7.39
C SER A 382 32.43 -26.02 8.12
N THR A 383 33.57 -26.21 7.45
CA THR A 383 34.75 -26.90 8.02
C THR A 383 36.04 -26.24 7.54
N ASN A 384 37.04 -26.20 8.42
CA ASN A 384 38.43 -25.89 8.09
C ASN A 384 39.37 -26.90 8.78
N GLN A 385 40.68 -26.70 8.69
CA GLN A 385 41.66 -27.65 9.26
C GLN A 385 41.60 -27.77 10.79
N ALA A 386 41.08 -26.76 11.50
CA ALA A 386 41.08 -26.71 12.96
C ALA A 386 39.68 -26.86 13.58
N GLN A 387 38.64 -26.43 12.88
CA GLN A 387 37.29 -26.26 13.43
C GLN A 387 36.21 -26.70 12.43
N VAL A 388 35.09 -27.14 12.98
CA VAL A 388 33.85 -27.45 12.26
C VAL A 388 32.72 -26.64 12.89
N VAL A 389 31.94 -25.95 12.06
CA VAL A 389 30.72 -25.27 12.51
C VAL A 389 29.56 -26.24 12.33
N VAL A 390 28.94 -26.61 13.45
CA VAL A 390 27.84 -27.56 13.49
C VAL A 390 26.55 -26.88 13.94
N ASP A 391 25.44 -27.40 13.45
CA ASP A 391 24.10 -27.10 13.92
C ASP A 391 23.49 -28.38 14.50
N ASP A 392 23.30 -28.38 15.82
CA ASP A 392 22.69 -29.48 16.56
C ASP A 392 21.46 -28.95 17.32
N LEU A 393 20.54 -28.31 16.58
CA LEU A 393 19.28 -27.73 17.09
C LEU A 393 19.52 -26.66 18.17
N GLY A 394 20.66 -25.97 18.08
CA GLY A 394 21.00 -24.86 18.96
C GLY A 394 20.31 -23.56 18.54
N ARG A 395 20.37 -22.53 19.39
CA ARG A 395 19.87 -21.18 19.01
C ARG A 395 20.63 -20.58 17.83
N ALA A 396 21.87 -21.02 17.62
CA ALA A 396 22.71 -20.67 16.49
C ALA A 396 23.76 -21.78 16.30
N PRO A 397 24.30 -21.96 15.08
CA PRO A 397 25.42 -22.86 14.84
C PRO A 397 26.64 -22.47 15.69
N PHE A 398 27.41 -23.46 16.13
CA PHE A 398 28.56 -23.26 17.01
C PHE A 398 29.77 -24.08 16.56
N GLN A 399 30.94 -23.71 17.06
CA GLN A 399 32.22 -24.30 16.65
C GLN A 399 32.64 -25.45 17.56
N ILE A 400 33.14 -26.53 16.96
CA ILE A 400 33.82 -27.62 17.62
C ILE A 400 35.15 -27.94 16.93
N SER A 401 36.09 -28.52 17.67
CA SER A 401 37.37 -28.97 17.10
C SER A 401 37.16 -29.98 15.98
N ALA A 402 37.90 -29.82 14.87
CA ALA A 402 37.90 -30.80 13.78
C ALA A 402 38.35 -32.19 14.26
N GLU A 403 39.23 -32.27 15.26
CA GLU A 403 39.67 -33.53 15.86
C GLU A 403 38.51 -34.29 16.51
N HIS A 404 37.72 -33.61 17.37
CA HIS A 404 36.54 -34.20 18.00
C HIS A 404 35.48 -34.62 16.98
N PHE A 405 35.25 -33.80 15.95
CA PHE A 405 34.30 -34.14 14.89
C PHE A 405 34.74 -35.38 14.09
N ILE A 406 36.03 -35.49 13.76
CA ILE A 406 36.58 -36.66 13.07
C ILE A 406 36.41 -37.92 13.93
N LEU A 407 36.73 -37.86 15.22
CA LEU A 407 36.56 -38.98 16.16
C LEU A 407 35.09 -39.43 16.24
N ALA A 408 34.16 -38.47 16.33
CA ALA A 408 32.73 -38.77 16.34
C ALA A 408 32.25 -39.42 15.04
N HIS A 409 32.82 -39.03 13.91
CA HIS A 409 32.45 -39.59 12.61
C HIS A 409 33.04 -40.99 12.36
N GLU A 410 34.12 -41.37 13.04
CA GLU A 410 34.79 -42.68 12.88
C GLU A 410 34.04 -43.87 13.45
N ARG A 411 33.19 -43.64 14.46
CA ARG A 411 32.67 -44.70 15.34
C ARG A 411 31.27 -45.19 14.98
N ILE A 412 30.78 -44.79 13.82
CA ILE A 412 29.51 -45.27 13.27
C ILE A 412 29.83 -46.35 12.25
N LEU A 413 29.59 -47.60 12.65
CA LEU A 413 29.52 -48.74 11.73
C LEU A 413 28.29 -48.66 10.85
#